data_AF-A0A1B7W573-F1
#
_entry.id   AF-A0A1B7W573-F1
#
_cell.length_a   1.000
_cell.length_b   1.000
_cell.length_c   1.000
_cell.angle_alpha   90.00
_cell.angle_beta   90.00
_cell.angle_gamma   90.00
#
_symmetry.space_group_name_H-M   'P 1'
#
loop_
_entity.id
_entity.type
_entity.pdbx_description
1 polymer ?
#
loop_
_entity_poly.entity_id
_entity_poly.type
_entity_poly.pdbx_seq_one_letter_code
_entity_poly.pdbx_strand_id
1 'polypeptide(L)'
;MKEINIIKYLINTKNNKMSIDKIIKKFYDQFKKEYSTFLDFIDGIPVKFDQEWYASLMLNRLMFIYFIQRKGFLNNDLDYLRTKLNQCQENKENNQFYSFYRYFLLKLFHQGLGNQNRNTELEALLGKVPYLNGGLFTVHYLEQTYPQITIPDTAFTQIFNFFDQYNWYLDE
;
A
#
# COMPACT_ATOMS: atom_id res chain seq x y z
N MET A 1 -15.40 8.43 -10.24
CA MET A 1 -16.66 7.63 -10.13
C MET A 1 -16.39 6.13 -9.98
N LYS A 2 -15.46 5.51 -10.74
CA LYS A 2 -15.11 4.08 -10.57
C LYS A 2 -14.44 3.75 -9.22
N GLU A 3 -13.61 4.64 -8.69
CA GLU A 3 -12.99 4.48 -7.36
C GLU A 3 -14.02 4.45 -6.22
N ILE A 4 -15.21 5.03 -6.44
CA ILE A 4 -16.19 5.18 -5.36
C ILE A 4 -16.77 3.83 -4.88
N ASN A 5 -16.93 2.91 -5.83
CA ASN A 5 -17.50 1.59 -5.55
C ASN A 5 -16.49 0.68 -4.84
N ILE A 6 -15.19 0.79 -5.15
CA ILE A 6 -14.16 -0.06 -4.53
C ILE A 6 -14.05 0.22 -3.04
N ILE A 7 -14.00 1.49 -2.64
CA ILE A 7 -13.89 1.88 -1.23
C ILE A 7 -15.17 1.55 -0.45
N LYS A 8 -16.33 1.61 -1.11
CA LYS A 8 -17.60 1.09 -0.56
C LYS A 8 -17.53 -0.39 -0.20
N TYR A 9 -16.85 -1.20 -1.00
CA TYR A 9 -16.64 -2.61 -0.68
C TYR A 9 -15.62 -2.80 0.46
N LEU A 10 -14.61 -1.93 0.56
CA LEU A 10 -13.51 -2.08 1.53
C LEU A 10 -13.86 -1.62 2.96
N ILE A 11 -14.86 -0.75 3.11
CA ILE A 11 -15.24 -0.16 4.40
C ILE A 11 -16.69 -0.54 4.73
N ASN A 12 -16.86 -1.51 5.63
CA ASN A 12 -18.18 -1.88 6.16
C ASN A 12 -18.22 -1.84 7.70
N THR A 13 -19.38 -1.51 8.24
CA THR A 13 -19.70 -1.61 9.67
C THR A 13 -21.10 -2.20 9.83
N LYS A 14 -21.23 -3.24 10.65
CA LYS A 14 -22.43 -4.08 10.86
C LYS A 14 -23.76 -3.37 11.21
N ASN A 15 -23.82 -2.06 11.39
CA ASN A 15 -25.05 -1.38 11.82
C ASN A 15 -25.27 -0.05 11.10
N ASN A 16 -26.29 -0.04 10.24
CA ASN A 16 -26.98 1.13 9.66
C ASN A 16 -26.33 1.79 8.42
N LYS A 17 -26.95 1.60 7.25
CA LYS A 17 -26.55 2.14 5.92
C LYS A 17 -26.30 3.66 5.93
N MET A 18 -27.03 4.40 6.76
CA MET A 18 -26.87 5.86 6.92
C MET A 18 -25.57 6.25 7.66
N SER A 19 -24.99 5.36 8.46
CA SER A 19 -23.68 5.55 9.10
C SER A 19 -22.54 5.31 8.10
N ILE A 20 -22.69 4.31 7.23
CA ILE A 20 -21.69 3.90 6.26
C ILE A 20 -21.41 5.03 5.24
N ASP A 21 -22.45 5.65 4.67
CA ASP A 21 -22.25 6.76 3.71
C ASP A 21 -21.48 7.95 4.34
N LYS A 22 -21.69 8.21 5.64
CA LYS A 22 -20.94 9.25 6.37
C LYS A 22 -19.48 8.86 6.58
N ILE A 23 -19.21 7.61 6.95
CA ILE A 23 -17.85 7.08 7.11
C ILE A 23 -17.11 7.13 5.77
N ILE A 24 -17.75 6.71 4.69
CA ILE A 24 -17.19 6.75 3.34
C ILE A 24 -16.88 8.18 2.93
N LYS A 25 -17.81 9.12 3.13
CA LYS A 25 -17.56 10.54 2.84
C LYS A 25 -16.37 11.07 3.62
N LYS A 26 -16.31 10.78 4.93
CA LYS A 26 -15.18 11.17 5.78
C LYS A 26 -13.86 10.56 5.29
N PHE A 27 -13.87 9.28 4.91
CA PHE A 27 -12.72 8.61 4.32
C PHE A 27 -12.26 9.36 3.07
N TYR A 28 -13.15 9.69 2.14
CA TYR A 28 -12.77 10.44 0.93
C TYR A 28 -12.17 11.80 1.23
N ASP A 29 -12.81 12.56 2.12
CA ASP A 29 -12.37 13.91 2.45
C ASP A 29 -10.98 13.88 3.10
N GLN A 30 -10.67 12.86 3.89
CA GLN A 30 -9.35 12.66 4.48
C GLN A 30 -8.35 12.07 3.48
N PHE A 31 -8.76 11.07 2.69
CA PHE A 31 -7.94 10.45 1.65
C PHE A 31 -7.43 11.48 0.64
N LYS A 32 -8.24 12.47 0.26
CA LYS A 32 -7.78 13.57 -0.61
C LYS A 32 -6.63 14.37 0.00
N LYS A 33 -6.68 14.60 1.32
CA LYS A 33 -5.61 15.32 2.03
C LYS A 33 -4.35 14.47 2.09
N GLU A 34 -4.50 13.21 2.50
CA GLU A 34 -3.39 12.26 2.55
C GLU A 34 -2.77 12.01 1.17
N TYR A 35 -3.58 11.94 0.12
CA TYR A 35 -3.14 11.87 -1.27
C TYR A 35 -2.26 13.07 -1.65
N SER A 36 -2.72 14.29 -1.35
CA SER A 36 -1.96 15.50 -1.64
C SER A 36 -0.62 15.50 -0.92
N THR A 37 -0.60 15.14 0.37
CA THR A 37 0.65 15.06 1.14
C THR A 37 1.56 13.93 0.63
N PHE A 38 0.99 12.78 0.26
CA PHE A 38 1.74 11.67 -0.30
C PHE A 38 2.40 12.04 -1.63
N LEU A 39 1.72 12.83 -2.45
CA LEU A 39 2.24 13.32 -3.72
C LEU A 39 3.51 14.15 -3.54
N ASP A 40 3.57 14.99 -2.50
CA ASP A 40 4.74 15.81 -2.18
C ASP A 40 5.95 14.99 -1.70
N PHE A 41 5.73 13.75 -1.24
CA PHE A 41 6.79 12.83 -0.86
C PHE A 41 7.40 12.04 -2.02
N ILE A 42 6.77 12.04 -3.20
CA ILE A 42 7.26 11.31 -4.37
C ILE A 42 8.31 12.17 -5.08
N ASP A 43 9.56 11.72 -5.02
CA ASP A 43 10.66 12.30 -5.78
C ASP A 43 11.07 11.37 -6.95
N GLY A 44 11.72 11.95 -7.97
CA GLY A 44 12.23 11.23 -9.13
C GLY A 44 11.28 11.17 -10.34
N ILE A 45 10.08 11.78 -10.26
CA ILE A 45 9.13 11.91 -11.38
C ILE A 45 8.95 13.41 -11.73
N PRO A 46 9.55 13.91 -12.82
CA PRO A 46 9.48 15.34 -13.17
C PRO A 46 8.14 15.76 -13.78
N VAL A 47 7.38 14.81 -14.36
CA VAL A 47 6.10 15.09 -15.01
C VAL A 47 4.98 15.00 -13.97
N LYS A 48 4.28 16.11 -13.71
CA LYS A 48 3.25 16.17 -12.66
C LYS A 48 2.14 15.14 -12.84
N PHE A 49 1.67 14.96 -14.08
CA PHE A 49 0.64 13.97 -14.41
C PHE A 49 1.09 12.53 -14.05
N ASP A 50 2.34 12.18 -14.37
CA ASP A 50 2.90 10.87 -14.03
C ASP A 50 3.08 10.70 -12.53
N GLN A 51 3.44 11.77 -11.81
CA GLN A 51 3.57 11.77 -10.35
C GLN A 51 2.20 11.48 -9.69
N GLU A 52 1.14 12.14 -10.16
CA GLU A 52 -0.24 11.93 -9.69
C GLU A 52 -0.74 10.53 -10.00
N TRP A 53 -0.45 10.03 -11.20
CA TRP A 53 -0.79 8.66 -11.56
C TRP A 53 -0.04 7.65 -10.66
N TYR A 54 1.25 7.86 -10.44
CA TYR A 54 2.03 6.99 -9.56
C TYR A 54 1.53 7.00 -8.12
N ALA A 55 1.19 8.17 -7.58
CA ALA A 55 0.57 8.29 -6.26
C ALA A 55 -0.72 7.49 -6.16
N SER A 56 -1.60 7.62 -7.17
CA SER A 56 -2.88 6.90 -7.24
C SER A 56 -2.67 5.39 -7.29
N LEU A 57 -1.73 4.92 -8.11
CA LEU A 57 -1.36 3.51 -8.21
C LEU A 57 -0.81 2.97 -6.88
N MET A 58 0.12 3.69 -6.27
CA MET A 58 0.76 3.32 -5.01
C MET A 58 -0.26 3.20 -3.88
N LEU A 59 -1.11 4.21 -3.69
CA LEU A 59 -2.13 4.19 -2.65
C LEU A 59 -3.15 3.08 -2.89
N ASN A 60 -3.57 2.84 -4.13
CA ASN A 60 -4.45 1.70 -4.45
C ASN A 60 -3.83 0.35 -4.11
N ARG A 61 -2.52 0.15 -4.39
CA ARG A 61 -1.78 -1.06 -3.98
C ARG A 61 -1.76 -1.21 -2.46
N LEU A 62 -1.45 -0.14 -1.73
CA LEU A 62 -1.39 -0.15 -0.27
C LEU A 62 -2.76 -0.41 0.36
N MET A 63 -3.82 0.22 -0.15
CA MET A 63 -5.19 -0.03 0.32
C MET A 63 -5.60 -1.49 0.12
N PHE A 64 -5.28 -2.07 -1.04
CA PHE A 64 -5.57 -3.48 -1.32
C PHE A 64 -4.79 -4.41 -0.38
N ILE A 65 -3.52 -4.09 -0.12
CA ILE A 65 -2.69 -4.85 0.82
C ILE A 65 -3.24 -4.76 2.25
N TYR A 66 -3.63 -3.56 2.67
CA TYR A 66 -4.32 -3.32 3.95
C TYR A 66 -5.58 -4.16 4.08
N PHE A 67 -6.34 -4.28 2.99
CA PHE A 67 -7.52 -5.13 2.99
C PHE A 67 -7.20 -6.61 3.21
N ILE A 68 -6.21 -7.18 2.50
CA ILE A 68 -5.89 -8.61 2.62
C ILE A 68 -5.09 -8.96 3.88
N GLN A 69 -4.26 -8.05 4.42
CA GLN A 69 -3.53 -8.30 5.67
C GLN A 69 -4.50 -8.46 6.84
N ARG A 70 -5.59 -7.70 6.87
CA ARG A 70 -6.61 -7.78 7.93
C ARG A 70 -7.39 -9.10 7.91
N LYS A 71 -7.26 -9.88 6.83
CA LYS A 71 -7.74 -11.26 6.72
C LYS A 71 -6.70 -12.32 7.11
N GLY A 72 -5.51 -11.89 7.52
CA GLY A 72 -4.38 -12.78 7.83
C GLY A 72 -3.69 -13.37 6.61
N PHE A 73 -3.97 -12.88 5.39
CA PHE A 73 -3.37 -13.46 4.17
C PHE A 73 -1.89 -13.14 4.01
N LEU A 74 -1.36 -12.17 4.73
CA LEU A 74 0.05 -11.79 4.66
C LEU A 74 0.78 -12.28 5.90
N ASN A 75 1.36 -13.48 5.78
CA ASN A 75 2.14 -14.14 6.82
C ASN A 75 1.41 -14.29 8.17
N ASN A 76 0.07 -14.40 8.14
CA ASN A 76 -0.80 -14.37 9.31
C ASN A 76 -0.62 -13.12 10.21
N ASP A 77 -0.05 -12.04 9.66
CA ASP A 77 0.16 -10.78 10.36
C ASP A 77 -0.94 -9.78 9.93
N LEU A 78 -1.76 -9.36 10.91
CA LEU A 78 -2.85 -8.41 10.69
C LEU A 78 -2.34 -6.98 10.48
N ASP A 79 -1.11 -6.70 10.91
CA ASP A 79 -0.44 -5.40 10.81
C ASP A 79 0.82 -5.48 9.91
N TYR A 80 0.85 -6.46 9.00
CA TYR A 80 1.98 -6.83 8.13
C TYR A 80 2.80 -5.67 7.58
N LEU A 81 2.15 -4.67 6.95
CA LEU A 81 2.87 -3.53 6.38
C LEU A 81 3.57 -2.67 7.45
N ARG A 82 2.93 -2.47 8.61
CA ARG A 82 3.50 -1.72 9.73
C ARG A 82 4.63 -2.51 10.39
N THR A 83 4.45 -3.81 10.61
CA THR A 83 5.50 -4.71 11.09
C THR A 83 6.74 -4.63 10.19
N LYS A 84 6.55 -4.71 8.87
CA LYS A 84 7.65 -4.68 7.89
C LYS A 84 8.31 -3.30 7.78
N LEU A 85 7.53 -2.22 7.92
CA LEU A 85 8.07 -0.86 7.96
C LEU A 85 8.98 -0.68 9.19
N ASN A 86 8.52 -1.07 10.38
CA ASN A 86 9.30 -0.98 11.60
C ASN A 86 10.59 -1.81 11.51
N GLN A 87 10.50 -3.05 11.01
CA GLN A 87 11.69 -3.89 10.76
C GLN A 87 12.69 -3.21 9.80
N CYS A 88 12.21 -2.54 8.75
CA CYS A 88 13.10 -1.82 7.85
C CYS A 88 13.75 -0.61 8.53
N GLN A 89 13.02 0.12 9.38
CA GLN A 89 13.54 1.27 10.11
C GLN A 89 14.58 0.86 11.16
N GLU A 90 14.33 -0.20 11.93
CA GLU A 90 15.27 -0.77 12.90
C GLU A 90 16.56 -1.27 12.22
N ASN A 91 16.45 -1.87 11.04
CA ASN A 91 17.62 -2.37 10.30
C ASN A 91 18.42 -1.28 9.57
N LYS A 92 17.86 -0.08 9.35
CA LYS A 92 18.62 1.06 8.82
C LYS A 92 19.70 1.54 9.78
N GLU A 93 19.46 1.40 11.09
CA GLU A 93 20.48 1.67 12.11
C GLU A 93 21.67 0.70 11.99
N ASN A 94 21.46 -0.45 11.34
CA ASN A 94 22.46 -1.49 11.07
C ASN A 94 23.04 -1.44 9.63
N ASN A 95 23.22 -0.24 9.05
CA ASN A 95 23.90 -0.02 7.77
C ASN A 95 23.13 -0.39 6.47
N GLN A 96 21.79 -0.52 6.51
CA GLN A 96 20.99 -0.61 5.28
C GLN A 96 20.66 0.77 4.69
N PHE A 97 21.13 1.05 3.47
CA PHE A 97 20.94 2.35 2.79
C PHE A 97 19.59 2.52 2.06
N TYR A 98 18.75 1.49 2.00
CA TYR A 98 17.53 1.50 1.18
C TYR A 98 16.28 1.81 2.00
N SER A 99 15.36 2.61 1.42
CA SER A 99 14.06 2.90 2.04
C SER A 99 13.14 1.69 2.03
N PHE A 100 12.13 1.70 2.91
CA PHE A 100 11.07 0.68 2.95
C PHE A 100 10.45 0.44 1.56
N TYR A 101 10.27 1.53 0.80
CA TYR A 101 9.79 1.48 -0.57
C TYR A 101 10.63 0.57 -1.48
N ARG A 102 11.94 0.82 -1.58
CA ARG A 102 12.81 0.07 -2.50
C ARG A 102 13.20 -1.31 -1.97
N TYR A 103 13.50 -1.39 -0.68
CA TYR A 103 13.98 -2.63 -0.07
C TYR A 103 12.87 -3.68 0.00
N PHE A 104 11.65 -3.26 0.34
CA PHE A 104 10.55 -4.16 0.65
C PHE A 104 9.36 -4.02 -0.30
N LEU A 105 8.74 -2.83 -0.43
CA LEU A 105 7.46 -2.71 -1.14
C LEU A 105 7.53 -3.14 -2.60
N LEU A 106 8.56 -2.74 -3.35
CA LEU A 106 8.71 -3.16 -4.76
C LEU A 106 8.87 -4.68 -4.89
N LYS A 107 9.59 -5.33 -3.97
CA LYS A 107 9.72 -6.79 -3.94
C LYS A 107 8.39 -7.45 -3.58
N LEU A 108 7.68 -6.92 -2.59
CA LEU A 108 6.35 -7.39 -2.22
C LEU A 108 5.38 -7.30 -3.40
N PHE A 109 5.34 -6.17 -4.11
CA PHE A 109 4.44 -6.00 -5.25
C PHE A 109 4.81 -6.96 -6.37
N HIS A 110 6.00 -6.84 -6.93
CA HIS A 110 6.30 -7.46 -8.22
C HIS A 110 6.76 -8.91 -8.11
N GLN A 111 7.44 -9.27 -7.03
CA GLN A 111 8.02 -10.60 -6.84
C GLN A 111 7.21 -11.44 -5.85
N GLY A 112 6.50 -10.81 -4.92
CA GLY A 112 5.59 -11.46 -3.98
C GLY A 112 4.20 -11.66 -4.56
N LEU A 113 3.42 -10.58 -4.62
CA LEU A 113 2.02 -10.61 -5.01
C LEU A 113 1.84 -10.79 -6.52
N GLY A 114 2.75 -10.22 -7.32
CA GLY A 114 2.72 -10.25 -8.79
C GLY A 114 3.44 -11.45 -9.42
N ASN A 115 4.07 -12.33 -8.64
CA ASN A 115 4.79 -13.50 -9.16
C ASN A 115 4.64 -14.73 -8.25
N GLN A 116 4.48 -15.91 -8.86
CA GLN A 116 4.40 -17.19 -8.15
C GLN A 116 5.80 -17.78 -7.87
N ASN A 117 6.80 -17.42 -8.66
CA ASN A 117 8.16 -17.94 -8.53
C ASN A 117 8.93 -17.15 -7.48
N ARG A 118 9.21 -17.77 -6.33
CA ARG A 118 9.90 -17.15 -5.20
C ARG A 118 11.10 -17.99 -4.80
N ASN A 119 12.23 -17.34 -4.57
CA ASN A 119 13.42 -17.99 -4.01
C ASN A 119 13.39 -17.91 -2.48
N THR A 120 14.25 -18.69 -1.83
CA THR A 120 14.31 -18.78 -0.36
C THR A 120 14.58 -17.43 0.31
N GLU A 121 15.40 -16.57 -0.30
CA GLU A 121 15.69 -15.23 0.23
C GLU A 121 14.44 -14.33 0.24
N LEU A 122 13.66 -14.36 -0.84
CA LEU A 122 12.42 -13.60 -0.94
C LEU A 122 11.35 -14.13 0.02
N GLU A 123 11.28 -15.44 0.21
CA GLU A 123 10.40 -16.05 1.21
C GLU A 123 10.79 -15.66 2.63
N ALA A 124 12.09 -15.58 2.94
CA ALA A 124 12.55 -15.08 4.24
C ALA A 124 12.19 -13.59 4.45
N LEU A 125 12.27 -12.77 3.39
CA LEU A 125 11.92 -11.35 3.44
C LEU A 125 10.41 -11.13 3.61
N LEU A 126 9.58 -11.80 2.80
CA LEU A 126 8.13 -11.57 2.71
C LEU A 126 7.31 -12.47 3.66
N GLY A 127 7.81 -13.66 3.99
CA GLY A 127 7.00 -14.71 4.59
C GLY A 127 5.94 -15.27 3.64
N LYS A 128 4.88 -15.87 4.20
CA LYS A 128 3.82 -16.51 3.42
C LYS A 128 2.85 -15.47 2.86
N VAL A 129 2.97 -15.12 1.59
CA VAL A 129 2.05 -14.19 0.90
C VAL A 129 1.35 -14.87 -0.29
N PRO A 130 0.12 -14.51 -0.67
CA PRO A 130 -0.56 -15.10 -1.81
C PRO A 130 0.00 -14.53 -3.12
N TYR A 131 -0.18 -15.26 -4.22
CA TYR A 131 -0.08 -14.67 -5.55
C TYR A 131 -1.45 -14.09 -5.92
N LEU A 132 -1.48 -12.87 -6.45
CA LEU A 132 -2.68 -12.14 -6.82
C LEU A 132 -2.53 -11.66 -8.26
N ASN A 133 -3.47 -12.08 -9.12
CA ASN A 133 -3.47 -11.82 -10.57
C ASN A 133 -2.88 -10.45 -10.90
N GLY A 134 -1.73 -10.48 -11.60
CA GLY A 134 -0.70 -9.44 -11.55
C GLY A 134 -1.06 -8.06 -12.09
N GLY A 135 -2.28 -7.77 -12.53
CA GLY A 135 -2.60 -6.46 -13.12
C GLY A 135 -2.25 -5.25 -12.23
N LEU A 136 -2.59 -5.31 -10.93
CA LEU A 136 -2.30 -4.23 -9.99
C LEU A 136 -0.85 -4.23 -9.50
N PHE A 137 -0.22 -5.41 -9.45
CA PHE A 137 1.08 -5.63 -8.80
C PHE A 137 2.23 -5.90 -9.77
N THR A 138 2.01 -5.85 -11.09
CA THR A 138 3.06 -5.87 -12.10
C THR A 138 3.89 -4.60 -12.08
N VAL A 139 5.10 -4.68 -12.61
CA VAL A 139 5.97 -3.51 -12.80
C VAL A 139 5.27 -2.54 -13.74
N HIS A 140 4.97 -1.35 -13.24
CA HIS A 140 4.29 -0.32 -13.99
C HIS A 140 5.25 0.39 -14.94
N TYR A 141 4.74 0.91 -16.07
CA TYR A 141 5.61 1.60 -17.03
C TYR A 141 6.32 2.80 -16.38
N LEU A 142 5.66 3.53 -15.46
CA LEU A 142 6.27 4.64 -14.71
C LEU A 142 7.48 4.21 -13.88
N GLU A 143 7.48 2.99 -13.35
CA GLU A 143 8.61 2.46 -12.56
C GLU A 143 9.80 2.12 -13.47
N GLN A 144 9.52 1.78 -14.74
CA GLN A 144 10.55 1.56 -15.76
C GLN A 144 11.07 2.89 -16.33
N THR A 145 10.18 3.86 -16.55
CA THR A 145 10.50 5.20 -17.06
C THR A 145 11.31 6.01 -16.04
N TYR A 146 10.97 5.89 -14.76
CA TYR A 146 11.57 6.66 -13.67
C TYR A 146 12.20 5.72 -12.62
N PRO A 147 13.32 5.04 -12.92
CA PRO A 147 13.95 4.10 -11.99
C PRO A 147 14.46 4.78 -10.71
N GLN A 148 14.70 6.10 -10.78
CA GLN A 148 15.12 6.92 -9.64
C GLN A 148 14.00 7.30 -8.68
N ILE A 149 12.74 6.83 -8.85
CA ILE A 149 11.66 7.12 -7.89
C ILE A 149 12.10 6.80 -6.47
N THR A 150 11.89 7.75 -5.56
CA THR A 150 12.07 7.54 -4.12
C THR A 150 10.88 8.08 -3.34
N ILE A 151 10.51 7.33 -2.30
CA ILE A 151 9.48 7.73 -1.34
C ILE A 151 10.04 7.45 0.06
N PRO A 152 10.09 8.44 0.96
CA PRO A 152 10.61 8.27 2.31
C PRO A 152 9.65 7.45 3.19
N ASP A 153 10.20 6.79 4.20
CA ASP A 153 9.45 5.98 5.17
C ASP A 153 8.37 6.78 5.93
N THR A 154 8.58 8.10 6.10
CA THR A 154 7.61 9.01 6.73
C THR A 154 6.29 9.07 5.96
N ALA A 155 6.33 8.99 4.62
CA ALA A 155 5.15 8.97 3.79
C ALA A 155 4.29 7.73 4.09
N PHE A 156 4.91 6.56 4.24
CA PHE A 156 4.22 5.32 4.57
C PHE A 156 3.73 5.31 6.01
N THR A 157 4.51 5.85 6.95
CA THR A 157 4.09 6.01 8.35
C THR A 157 2.79 6.82 8.43
N GLN A 158 2.72 7.94 7.70
CA GLN A 158 1.54 8.80 7.67
C GLN A 158 0.32 8.10 7.04
N ILE A 159 0.49 7.47 5.87
CA ILE A 159 -0.59 6.72 5.21
C ILE A 159 -1.10 5.57 6.07
N PHE A 160 -0.21 4.85 6.75
CA PHE A 160 -0.59 3.74 7.63
C PHE A 160 -1.35 4.25 8.85
N ASN A 161 -0.94 5.38 9.44
CA ASN A 161 -1.69 6.02 10.54
C ASN A 161 -3.09 6.46 10.11
N PHE A 162 -3.27 6.84 8.83
CA PHE A 162 -4.58 7.11 8.26
C PHE A 162 -5.40 5.83 8.08
N PHE A 163 -4.83 4.79 7.46
CA PHE A 163 -5.53 3.53 7.20
C PHE A 163 -5.95 2.81 8.48
N ASP A 164 -5.18 2.91 9.55
CA ASP A 164 -5.49 2.32 10.86
C ASP A 164 -6.74 2.95 11.52
N GLN A 165 -7.17 4.14 11.08
CA GLN A 165 -8.40 4.80 11.57
C GLN A 165 -9.68 4.16 11.01
N TYR A 166 -9.56 3.26 10.05
CA TYR A 166 -10.69 2.66 9.34
C TYR A 166 -10.70 1.15 9.50
N ASN A 167 -11.92 0.61 9.56
CA ASN A 167 -12.13 -0.81 9.58
C ASN A 167 -12.25 -1.35 8.15
N TRP A 168 -11.33 -2.24 7.79
CA TRP A 168 -11.27 -2.89 6.49
C TRP A 168 -12.09 -4.19 6.51
N TYR A 169 -13.41 -4.09 6.39
CA TYR A 169 -14.33 -5.24 6.30
C TYR A 169 -14.97 -5.29 4.90
N LEU A 170 -15.00 -6.48 4.30
CA LEU A 170 -15.91 -6.85 3.21
C LEU A 170 -17.04 -7.64 3.87
N ASP A 171 -18.31 -7.36 3.53
CA ASP A 171 -19.44 -8.25 3.89
C ASP A 171 -19.07 -9.71 3.56
N GLU A 172 -19.44 -10.62 4.46
CA GLU A 172 -19.54 -12.07 4.17
C GLU A 172 -20.70 -12.33 3.20
#